data_AF-A0A6I7WHY5-F1
#
_entry.id   AF-A0A6I7WHY5-F1
#
_cell.length_a   1.000
_cell.length_b   1.000
_cell.length_c   1.000
_cell.angle_alpha   90.00
_cell.angle_beta   90.00
_cell.angle_gamma   90.00
#
_symmetry.space_group_name_H-M   'P 1'
#
loop_
_entity.id
_entity.type
_entity.pdbx_description
1 polymer ?
#
loop_
_entity_poly.entity_id
_entity_poly.type
_entity_poly.pdbx_seq_one_letter_code
_entity_poly.pdbx_strand_id
1 'polypeptide(L)'
;MIFEEYFHEYMQDIYAKSEAENNYNEVLFTERVCDFLVEQAILEEYQVVSYKKTKPSMRIDAYHHSQESGSFTFIITDYRSFPETLTQSDIT
;
A
#
# COMPACT_ATOMS: atom_id res chain seq x y z
N MET A 1 -15.90 16.83 6.73
CA MET A 1 -14.46 16.70 6.57
C MET A 1 -14.16 16.75 5.09
N ILE A 2 -13.40 17.74 4.65
CA ILE A 2 -12.90 17.82 3.26
C ILE A 2 -11.68 16.91 3.11
N PHE A 3 -11.35 16.51 1.88
CA PHE A 3 -10.28 15.53 1.61
C PHE A 3 -8.94 15.95 2.22
N GLU A 4 -8.62 17.24 2.13
CA GLU A 4 -7.38 17.83 2.63
C GLU A 4 -7.26 17.74 4.15
N GLU A 5 -8.37 17.96 4.88
CA GLU A 5 -8.42 17.82 6.35
C GLU A 5 -8.21 16.36 6.74
N TYR A 6 -8.89 15.42 6.08
CA TYR A 6 -8.72 13.99 6.32
C TYR A 6 -7.28 13.54 6.07
N PHE A 7 -6.71 13.94 4.92
CA PHE A 7 -5.34 13.60 4.56
C PHE A 7 -4.34 14.19 5.57
N HIS A 8 -4.57 15.41 6.03
CA HIS A 8 -3.72 16.05 7.02
C HIS A 8 -3.75 15.32 8.37
N GLU A 9 -4.95 15.00 8.89
CA GLU A 9 -5.11 14.24 10.14
C GLU A 9 -4.49 12.83 10.02
N TYR A 10 -4.69 12.17 8.88
CA TYR A 10 -4.14 10.85 8.58
C TYR A 10 -2.60 10.86 8.59
N MET A 11 -1.98 11.82 7.91
CA MET A 11 -0.53 11.94 7.88
C MET A 11 0.05 12.36 9.23
N GLN A 12 -0.66 13.17 10.03
CA GLN A 12 -0.23 13.49 11.39
C GLN A 12 -0.17 12.24 12.28
N ASP A 13 -1.16 11.34 12.21
CA ASP A 13 -1.15 10.07 12.96
C ASP A 13 0.05 9.20 12.55
N ILE A 14 0.39 9.16 11.26
CA ILE A 14 1.55 8.42 10.75
C ILE A 14 2.86 9.01 11.27
N TYR A 15 3.03 10.33 11.20
CA TYR A 15 4.25 10.98 11.68
C TYR A 15 4.43 10.84 13.20
N ALA A 16 3.36 10.95 13.97
CA ALA A 16 3.40 10.76 15.42
C ALA A 16 3.86 9.33 15.80
N LYS A 17 3.49 8.34 14.99
CA LYS A 17 3.90 6.93 15.17
C LYS A 17 5.32 6.68 14.68
N SER A 18 5.78 7.35 13.64
CA SER A 18 7.09 7.11 13.03
C SER A 18 8.27 7.72 13.77
N GLU A 19 8.06 8.81 14.52
CA GLU A 19 9.09 9.41 15.39
C GLU A 19 9.61 8.43 16.46
N ALA A 20 8.83 7.38 16.78
CA ALA A 20 9.24 6.34 17.73
C ALA A 20 10.14 5.24 17.11
N GLU A 21 10.14 5.06 15.77
CA GLU A 21 10.69 3.86 15.12
C GLU A 21 11.83 4.10 14.10
N ASN A 22 12.47 5.27 14.09
CA ASN A 22 13.61 5.58 13.20
C ASN A 22 13.32 5.37 11.69
N ASN A 23 12.60 6.33 11.07
CA ASN A 23 12.56 6.53 9.60
C ASN A 23 11.83 5.47 8.74
N TYR A 24 10.80 4.79 9.26
CA TYR A 24 9.96 3.86 8.47
C TYR A 24 8.56 4.41 8.13
N ASN A 25 8.48 5.69 7.75
CA ASN A 25 7.22 6.36 7.35
C ASN A 25 6.43 5.56 6.30
N GLU A 26 7.13 4.96 5.33
CA GLU A 26 6.49 4.25 4.23
C GLU A 26 5.84 2.93 4.67
N VAL A 27 6.49 2.18 5.58
CA VAL A 27 5.94 0.91 6.10
C VAL A 27 4.74 1.19 6.99
N LEU A 28 4.86 2.16 7.89
CA LEU A 28 3.74 2.58 8.75
C LEU A 28 2.55 3.11 7.94
N PHE A 29 2.82 3.84 6.85
CA PHE A 29 1.77 4.25 5.92
C PHE A 29 1.08 3.04 5.31
N THR A 30 1.83 2.08 4.78
CA THR A 30 1.26 0.85 4.20
C THR A 30 0.43 0.07 5.21
N GLU A 31 0.96 -0.14 6.41
CA GLU A 31 0.25 -0.85 7.50
C GLU A 31 -1.06 -0.14 7.83
N ARG A 32 -1.03 1.18 8.02
CA ARG A 32 -2.23 1.96 8.33
C ARG A 32 -3.28 1.89 7.23
N VAL A 33 -2.87 1.90 5.96
CA VAL A 33 -3.80 1.71 4.82
C VAL A 33 -4.37 0.30 4.84
N CYS A 34 -3.54 -0.72 5.04
CA CYS A 34 -3.98 -2.11 5.02
C CYS A 34 -4.93 -2.41 6.19
N ASP A 35 -4.64 -1.92 7.40
CA ASP A 35 -5.51 -2.01 8.55
C ASP A 35 -6.88 -1.39 8.28
N PHE A 36 -6.89 -0.19 7.67
CA PHE A 36 -8.15 0.45 7.26
C PHE A 36 -8.93 -0.40 6.26
N LEU A 37 -8.28 -0.98 5.25
CA LEU A 37 -8.94 -1.86 4.28
C LEU A 37 -9.49 -3.14 4.93
N VAL A 38 -8.82 -3.66 5.95
CA VAL A 38 -9.29 -4.79 6.74
C VAL A 38 -10.51 -4.40 7.58
N GLU A 39 -10.47 -3.25 8.26
CA GLU A 39 -11.60 -2.71 9.02
C GLU A 39 -12.85 -2.48 8.15
N GLN A 40 -12.66 -2.10 6.88
CA GLN A 40 -13.74 -1.93 5.90
C GLN A 40 -14.18 -3.24 5.21
N ALA A 41 -13.61 -4.39 5.60
CA ALA A 41 -13.87 -5.69 4.98
C ALA A 41 -13.60 -5.73 3.45
N ILE A 42 -12.68 -4.88 2.98
CA ILE A 42 -12.18 -4.89 1.59
C ILE A 42 -11.03 -5.90 1.45
N LEU A 43 -10.26 -6.07 2.53
CA LEU A 43 -9.16 -7.01 2.66
C LEU A 43 -9.41 -7.89 3.90
N GLU A 44 -9.05 -9.17 3.88
CA GLU A 44 -9.23 -10.03 5.06
C GLU A 44 -8.04 -9.92 6.01
N GLU A 45 -6.86 -10.24 5.49
CA GLU A 45 -5.58 -10.20 6.19
C GLU A 45 -4.49 -9.80 5.21
N TYR A 46 -3.34 -9.33 5.68
CA TYR A 46 -2.24 -8.95 4.80
C TYR A 46 -0.89 -9.29 5.41
N GLN A 47 0.11 -9.40 4.56
CA GLN A 47 1.50 -9.49 4.95
C GLN A 47 2.27 -8.34 4.34
N VAL A 48 2.91 -7.55 5.20
CA VAL A 48 3.84 -6.50 4.79
C VAL A 48 5.07 -7.15 4.17
N VAL A 49 5.46 -6.63 3.00
CA VAL A 49 6.69 -7.00 2.30
C VAL A 49 7.34 -5.72 1.79
N SER A 50 8.66 -5.58 1.87
CA SER A 50 9.35 -4.43 1.25
C SER A 50 10.12 -4.87 0.02
N TYR A 51 9.45 -5.61 -0.86
CA TYR A 51 10.09 -6.16 -2.06
C TYR A 51 10.15 -5.10 -3.16
N LYS A 52 11.34 -4.53 -3.36
CA LYS A 52 11.58 -3.55 -4.42
C LYS A 52 12.01 -4.24 -5.70
N LYS A 53 11.19 -4.14 -6.76
CA LYS A 53 11.58 -4.59 -8.09
C LYS A 53 12.39 -3.45 -8.74
N THR A 54 13.60 -3.75 -9.21
CA THR A 54 14.48 -2.74 -9.82
C THR A 54 14.01 -2.29 -11.21
N LYS A 55 13.23 -3.14 -11.90
CA LYS A 55 12.54 -2.83 -13.16
C LYS A 55 11.27 -3.68 -13.28
N PRO A 56 10.05 -3.12 -13.43
CA PRO A 56 9.68 -1.70 -13.42
C PRO A 56 9.89 -1.05 -12.04
N SER A 57 9.96 0.29 -11.99
CA SER A 57 10.08 1.11 -10.77
C SER A 57 8.84 0.98 -9.88
N MET A 58 8.67 -0.20 -9.29
CA MET A 58 7.53 -0.57 -8.48
C MET A 58 8.02 -1.34 -7.26
N ARG A 59 7.39 -1.08 -6.13
CA ARG A 59 7.59 -1.84 -4.89
C ARG A 59 6.29 -2.54 -4.54
N ILE A 60 6.41 -3.79 -4.13
CA ILE A 60 5.31 -4.50 -3.47
C ILE A 60 5.49 -4.23 -1.99
N ASP A 61 4.50 -3.58 -1.39
CA ASP A 61 4.49 -3.12 0.01
C ASP A 61 3.75 -4.10 0.92
N ALA A 62 2.72 -4.75 0.40
CA ALA A 62 2.02 -5.81 1.09
C ALA A 62 1.32 -6.73 0.09
N TYR A 63 0.94 -7.91 0.55
CA TYR A 63 0.07 -8.80 -0.21
C TYR A 63 -0.92 -9.53 0.70
N HIS A 64 -2.04 -9.93 0.12
CA HIS A 64 -2.97 -10.89 0.68
C HIS A 64 -3.04 -12.10 -0.26
N HIS A 65 -3.02 -13.29 0.31
CA HIS A 65 -3.26 -14.54 -0.44
C HIS A 65 -4.52 -15.20 0.10
N SER A 66 -5.57 -15.19 -0.72
CA SER A 66 -6.83 -15.83 -0.37
C SER A 66 -6.69 -17.34 -0.57
N GLN A 67 -6.68 -18.09 0.54
CA GLN A 67 -6.60 -19.56 0.48
C GLN A 67 -7.86 -20.20 -0.11
N GLU A 68 -9.01 -19.51 -0.03
CA GLU A 68 -10.27 -19.98 -0.59
C GLU A 68 -10.30 -19.87 -2.12
N SER A 69 -9.90 -18.72 -2.66
CA SER A 69 -9.94 -18.46 -4.10
C SER A 69 -8.63 -18.76 -4.83
N GLY A 70 -7.52 -18.90 -4.10
CA GLY A 70 -6.16 -19.00 -4.65
C GLY A 70 -5.65 -17.70 -5.26
N SER A 71 -6.33 -16.56 -5.01
CA SER A 71 -5.96 -15.27 -5.58
C SER A 71 -4.96 -14.49 -4.72
N PHE A 72 -4.16 -13.65 -5.39
CA PHE A 72 -3.26 -12.70 -4.74
C PHE A 72 -3.75 -11.28 -4.96
N THR A 73 -3.87 -10.53 -3.88
CA THR A 73 -4.07 -9.07 -3.90
C THR A 73 -2.75 -8.42 -3.51
N PHE A 74 -2.19 -7.59 -4.38
CA PHE A 74 -0.94 -6.88 -4.12
C PHE A 74 -1.21 -5.40 -3.85
N ILE A 75 -0.59 -4.88 -2.79
CA ILE A 75 -0.53 -3.47 -2.48
C ILE A 75 0.84 -2.99 -2.98
N ILE A 76 0.83 -2.05 -3.92
CA ILE A 76 2.02 -1.61 -4.64
C ILE A 76 2.19 -0.11 -4.56
N THR A 77 3.44 0.32 -4.45
CA THR A 77 3.86 1.68 -4.74
C THR A 77 4.42 1.72 -6.15
N ASP A 78 3.75 2.48 -7.01
CA ASP A 78 4.21 2.73 -8.36
C ASP A 78 4.94 4.08 -8.42
N TYR A 79 6.23 4.05 -8.75
CA TYR A 79 7.05 5.25 -8.87
C TYR A 79 7.11 5.79 -10.31
N ARG A 80 6.34 5.21 -11.24
CA ARG A 80 6.25 5.69 -12.62
C ARG A 80 5.48 7.00 -12.68
N SER A 81 5.91 7.91 -13.54
CA SER A 81 5.24 9.20 -13.75
C SER A 81 3.91 9.07 -14.49
N PHE A 82 3.70 7.97 -15.21
CA PHE A 82 2.50 7.69 -15.98
C PHE A 82 2.04 6.25 -15.70
N PRO A 83 0.73 6.03 -15.48
CA PRO A 83 0.18 4.70 -15.28
C PRO A 83 0.29 3.91 -16.60
N GLU A 84 1.04 2.82 -16.56
CA GLU A 84 1.07 1.81 -17.62
C GLU A 84 0.56 0.48 -17.07
N THR A 85 0.00 -0.36 -17.93
CA THR A 85 -0.44 -1.71 -17.53
C THR A 85 0.73 -2.49 -16.93
N LEU A 86 0.44 -3.31 -15.92
CA LEU A 86 1.47 -4.11 -15.24
C LEU A 86 2.20 -5.08 -16.19
N THR A 87 1.52 -5.50 -17.27
CA THR A 87 2.06 -6.37 -18.32
C THR A 87 2.65 -5.59 -19.51
N GLN A 88 2.56 -4.25 -19.52
CA GLN A 88 2.83 -3.41 -20.70
C GLN A 88 2.05 -3.84 -21.95
N SER A 89 0.95 -4.57 -21.76
CA SER A 89 0.03 -4.93 -22.85
C SER A 89 -0.98 -3.80 -23.02
N ASP A 90 -1.34 -3.52 -24.27
CA ASP A 90 -2.39 -2.54 -24.57
C ASP A 90 -3.71 -2.97 -23.91
N ILE A 91 -4.44 -1.98 -23.38
CA ILE A 91 -5.83 -2.19 -22.96
C ILE A 91 -6.64 -2.26 -24.25
N THR A 92 -6.87 -3.47 -24.76
CA THR A 92 -7.86 -3.71 -25.83
C THR A 92 -9.28 -3.54 -25.33
#